data_AF-A0A937ZKE1-F1
#
_entry.id   AF-A0A937ZKE1-F1
#
_cell.length_a   1.000
_cell.length_b   1.000
_cell.length_c   1.000
_cell.angle_alpha   90.00
_cell.angle_beta   90.00
_cell.angle_gamma   90.00
#
_symmetry.space_group_name_H-M   'P 1'
#
loop_
_entity.id
_entity.type
_entity.pdbx_description
1 polymer ?
#
loop_
_entity_poly.entity_id
_entity_poly.type
_entity_poly.pdbx_seq_one_letter_code
_entity_poly.pdbx_strand_id
1 'polypeptide(L)'
;MARFGIGQSVRRTEDARLLLGRGRFVDDIALPRMAHAAVLRSPHAHADILSIDTADARAAPGVLILATAETIAADGLDFIPATYKPPGLAFNEAPMPILARGRVRHVGEPV
;
A
#
# COMPACT_ATOMS: atom_id res chain seq x y z
N MET A 1 -13.12 -40.02 -0.67
CA MET A 1 -14.48 -39.75 -0.17
C MET A 1 -14.42 -38.57 0.79
N ALA A 2 -15.22 -37.52 0.58
CA ALA A 2 -15.28 -36.41 1.52
C ALA A 2 -15.96 -36.88 2.82
N ARG A 3 -15.27 -36.73 3.96
CA ARG A 3 -15.73 -37.19 5.28
C ARG A 3 -16.95 -36.41 5.81
N PHE A 4 -17.24 -35.24 5.24
CA PHE A 4 -18.35 -34.36 5.62
C PHE A 4 -18.97 -33.69 4.38
N GLY A 5 -20.25 -33.30 4.45
CA GLY A 5 -21.02 -32.73 3.35
C GLY A 5 -21.67 -31.37 3.64
N ILE A 6 -22.40 -30.82 2.67
CA ILE A 6 -23.13 -29.54 2.78
C ILE A 6 -24.19 -29.63 3.89
N GLY A 7 -24.32 -28.57 4.70
CA GLY A 7 -25.33 -28.46 5.76
C GLY A 7 -24.90 -29.01 7.13
N GLN A 8 -23.71 -29.59 7.25
CA GLN A 8 -23.18 -30.06 8.52
C GLN A 8 -22.33 -28.99 9.23
N SER A 9 -22.43 -28.90 10.55
CA SER A 9 -21.58 -28.03 11.38
C SER A 9 -20.18 -28.64 11.58
N VAL A 10 -19.39 -28.66 10.52
CA VAL A 10 -18.02 -29.20 10.54
C VAL A 10 -17.06 -28.20 11.19
N ARG A 11 -16.11 -28.70 11.99
CA ARG A 11 -15.02 -27.86 12.51
C ARG A 11 -14.17 -27.34 11.35
N ARG A 12 -13.72 -26.10 11.47
CA ARG A 12 -12.88 -25.45 10.47
C ARG A 12 -11.52 -26.15 10.37
N THR A 13 -11.00 -26.25 9.16
CA THR A 13 -9.70 -26.87 8.89
C THR A 13 -8.54 -25.94 9.24
N GLU A 14 -8.74 -24.62 9.20
CA GLU A 14 -7.67 -23.64 9.44
C GLU A 14 -7.37 -23.41 10.92
N ASP A 15 -8.31 -23.74 11.81
CA ASP A 15 -8.23 -23.45 13.26
C ASP A 15 -6.94 -23.99 13.87
N ALA A 16 -6.51 -25.19 13.49
CA ALA A 16 -5.32 -25.81 14.04
C ALA A 16 -4.05 -24.96 13.83
N ARG A 17 -3.87 -24.34 12.66
CA ARG A 17 -2.71 -23.47 12.43
C ARG A 17 -2.92 -22.09 13.06
N LEU A 18 -4.13 -21.54 12.98
CA LEU A 18 -4.40 -20.18 13.43
C LEU A 18 -4.36 -20.05 14.95
N LEU A 19 -4.98 -20.98 15.68
CA LEU A 19 -5.05 -20.95 17.15
C LEU A 19 -3.73 -21.27 17.84
N LEU A 20 -2.78 -21.90 17.11
CA LEU A 20 -1.48 -22.27 17.64
C LEU A 20 -0.37 -21.27 17.28
N GLY A 21 -0.71 -20.09 16.72
CA GLY A 21 0.29 -19.14 16.24
C GLY A 21 1.13 -19.64 15.08
N ARG A 22 0.63 -20.67 14.36
CA ARG A 22 1.26 -21.24 13.15
C ARG A 22 0.57 -20.72 11.87
N GLY A 23 -0.29 -19.71 12.02
CA GLY A 23 -0.72 -18.88 10.92
C GLY A 23 0.50 -18.17 10.31
N ARG A 24 0.45 -17.89 9.02
CA ARG A 24 1.47 -17.08 8.36
C ARG A 24 0.75 -16.02 7.53
N PHE A 25 0.87 -14.78 7.97
CA PHE A 25 0.43 -13.58 7.29
C PHE A 25 1.61 -12.93 6.56
N VAL A 26 1.35 -11.82 5.85
CA VAL A 26 2.37 -11.16 5.03
C VAL A 26 3.56 -10.68 5.89
N ASP A 27 3.30 -10.15 7.08
CA ASP A 27 4.34 -9.62 7.98
C ASP A 27 5.14 -10.74 8.71
N ASP A 28 4.64 -11.98 8.71
CA ASP A 28 5.38 -13.14 9.23
C ASP A 28 6.42 -13.67 8.23
N ILE A 29 6.52 -13.08 7.04
CA ILE A 29 7.44 -13.50 5.99
C ILE A 29 8.79 -12.83 6.20
N ALA A 30 9.84 -13.65 6.40
CA ALA A 30 11.22 -13.22 6.32
C ALA A 30 11.92 -13.86 5.11
N LEU A 31 12.56 -13.03 4.28
CA LEU A 31 13.35 -13.48 3.13
C LEU A 31 14.82 -13.06 3.28
N PRO A 32 15.79 -13.82 2.73
CA PRO A 32 17.19 -13.39 2.72
C PRO A 32 17.34 -12.03 2.03
N ARG A 33 18.01 -11.08 2.69
CA ARG A 33 18.24 -9.70 2.21
C ARG A 33 16.94 -8.88 2.00
N MET A 34 15.89 -9.18 2.75
CA MET A 34 14.66 -8.38 2.74
C MET A 34 14.94 -6.94 3.16
N ALA A 35 14.49 -5.99 2.36
CA ALA A 35 14.48 -4.57 2.71
C ALA A 35 13.09 -4.17 3.23
N HIS A 36 13.03 -3.08 3.98
CA HIS A 36 11.78 -2.49 4.45
C HIS A 36 11.56 -1.15 3.75
N ALA A 37 10.29 -0.80 3.53
CA ALA A 37 9.90 0.49 3.01
C ALA A 37 9.10 1.26 4.06
N ALA A 38 9.30 2.57 4.10
CA ALA A 38 8.50 3.50 4.88
C ALA A 38 7.96 4.58 3.94
N VAL A 39 6.76 5.09 4.24
CA VAL A 39 6.08 6.11 3.44
C VAL A 39 5.87 7.34 4.31
N LEU A 40 6.42 8.48 3.89
CA LEU A 40 6.08 9.77 4.49
C LEU A 40 4.66 10.14 4.06
N ARG A 41 3.87 10.65 5.01
CA ARG A 41 2.46 10.96 4.77
C ARG A 41 2.15 12.39 5.14
N SER A 42 1.24 12.98 4.40
CA SER A 42 0.73 14.32 4.68
C SER A 42 0.11 14.41 6.08
N PRO A 43 0.53 15.37 6.92
CA PRO A 43 -0.19 15.71 8.14
C PRO A 43 -1.38 16.66 7.86
N HIS A 44 -1.52 17.16 6.63
CA HIS A 44 -2.53 18.14 6.25
C HIS A 44 -3.66 17.51 5.43
N ALA A 45 -4.88 17.98 5.66
CA ALA A 45 -6.05 17.53 4.92
C ALA A 45 -6.05 18.03 3.47
N HIS A 46 -5.53 19.23 3.20
CA HIS A 46 -5.44 19.79 1.86
C HIS A 46 -4.39 20.91 1.88
N ALA A 47 -3.31 20.79 1.11
CA ALA A 47 -2.22 21.76 1.08
C ALA A 47 -1.40 21.63 -0.20
N ASP A 48 -0.80 22.73 -0.66
CA ASP A 48 0.19 22.70 -1.73
C ASP A 48 1.55 22.21 -1.19
N ILE A 49 2.21 21.35 -1.96
CA ILE A 49 3.56 20.86 -1.68
C ILE A 49 4.53 21.84 -2.34
N LEU A 50 5.11 22.73 -1.52
CA LEU A 50 6.07 23.72 -2.03
C LEU A 50 7.43 23.09 -2.36
N SER A 51 7.88 22.16 -1.53
CA SER A 51 9.17 21.47 -1.70
C SER A 51 9.25 20.26 -0.76
N ILE A 52 10.02 19.24 -1.17
CA ILE A 52 10.41 18.11 -0.33
C ILE A 52 11.94 18.03 -0.37
N ASP A 53 12.59 18.26 0.76
CA ASP A 53 14.04 18.04 0.89
C ASP A 53 14.31 16.58 1.30
N THR A 54 15.19 15.93 0.57
CA THR A 54 15.51 14.51 0.71
C THR A 54 16.99 14.26 1.01
N ALA A 55 17.80 15.31 1.18
CA ALA A 55 19.25 15.20 1.29
C ALA A 55 19.69 14.31 2.47
N ASP A 56 19.20 14.60 3.67
CA ASP A 56 19.55 13.85 4.87
C ASP A 56 19.06 12.41 4.83
N ALA A 57 17.83 12.21 4.37
CA ALA A 57 17.26 10.87 4.22
C ALA A 57 18.05 10.02 3.21
N ARG A 58 18.51 10.62 2.10
CA ARG A 58 19.35 9.94 1.11
C ARG A 58 20.74 9.60 1.64
N ALA A 59 21.30 10.42 2.53
CA ALA A 59 22.62 10.22 3.11
C ALA A 59 22.62 9.27 4.32
N ALA A 60 21.44 8.95 4.88
CA ALA A 60 21.32 8.12 6.07
C ALA A 60 21.85 6.68 5.84
N PRO A 61 22.66 6.12 6.77
CA PRO A 61 23.15 4.75 6.66
C PRO A 61 22.01 3.73 6.56
N GLY A 62 22.12 2.80 5.62
CA GLY A 62 21.13 1.72 5.42
C GLY A 62 19.96 2.07 4.50
N VAL A 63 19.84 3.33 4.05
CA VAL A 63 18.86 3.69 3.02
C VAL A 63 19.33 3.17 1.67
N LEU A 64 18.53 2.29 1.08
CA LEU A 64 18.83 1.67 -0.21
C LEU A 64 18.26 2.48 -1.39
N ILE A 65 17.07 3.04 -1.21
CA ILE A 65 16.31 3.76 -2.24
C ILE A 65 15.52 4.88 -1.57
N LEU A 66 15.43 6.03 -2.25
CA LEU A 66 14.50 7.10 -1.91
C LEU A 66 13.71 7.47 -3.16
N ALA A 67 12.38 7.51 -3.04
CA ALA A 67 11.46 7.80 -4.12
C ALA A 67 10.59 9.02 -3.79
N THR A 68 10.40 9.90 -4.77
CA THR A 68 9.44 11.01 -4.73
C THR A 68 8.44 10.86 -5.85
N ALA A 69 7.39 11.68 -5.88
CA ALA A 69 6.41 11.70 -6.97
C ALA A 69 7.07 11.85 -8.35
N GLU A 70 8.16 12.61 -8.46
CA GLU A 70 8.90 12.82 -9.70
C GLU A 70 9.67 11.58 -10.13
N THR A 71 10.35 10.90 -9.19
CA THR A 71 11.16 9.72 -9.53
C THR A 71 10.28 8.56 -9.98
N ILE A 72 9.15 8.31 -9.31
CA ILE A 72 8.28 7.19 -9.67
C ILE A 72 7.55 7.42 -11.00
N ALA A 73 7.24 8.67 -11.34
CA ALA A 73 6.64 8.96 -12.65
C ALA A 73 7.64 8.84 -13.80
N ALA A 74 8.93 9.13 -13.56
CA ALA A 74 9.98 8.83 -14.53
C ALA A 74 10.06 7.32 -14.82
N ASP A 75 9.70 6.47 -13.85
CA ASP A 75 9.60 5.01 -13.99
C ASP A 75 8.24 4.53 -14.54
N GLY A 76 7.34 5.45 -14.93
CA GLY A 76 6.02 5.14 -15.48
C GLY A 76 4.96 4.81 -14.43
N LEU A 77 5.21 5.10 -13.16
CA LEU A 77 4.31 4.84 -12.03
C LEU A 77 3.62 6.14 -11.57
N ASP A 78 2.61 6.59 -12.33
CA ASP A 78 2.00 7.91 -12.09
C ASP A 78 0.69 7.84 -11.29
N PHE A 79 -0.27 6.98 -11.67
CA PHE A 79 -1.59 6.90 -11.03
C PHE A 79 -2.08 5.47 -10.82
N ILE A 80 -2.84 5.25 -9.75
CA ILE A 80 -3.60 4.03 -9.52
C ILE A 80 -4.87 4.12 -10.38
N PRO A 81 -5.06 3.24 -11.39
CA PRO A 81 -6.21 3.31 -12.27
C PRO A 81 -7.48 2.91 -11.53
N ALA A 82 -8.55 3.68 -11.71
CA ALA A 82 -9.88 3.26 -11.27
C ALA A 82 -10.46 2.27 -12.29
N THR A 83 -10.36 0.98 -11.99
CA THR A 83 -10.74 -0.10 -12.92
C THR A 83 -12.22 -0.47 -12.87
N TYR A 84 -12.96 -0.03 -11.84
CA TYR A 84 -14.39 -0.32 -11.69
C TYR A 84 -15.24 0.92 -11.94
N LYS A 85 -16.10 0.86 -12.97
CA LYS A 85 -17.08 1.90 -13.31
C LYS A 85 -18.48 1.34 -13.03
N PRO A 86 -19.15 1.74 -11.92
CA PRO A 86 -20.48 1.24 -11.58
C PRO A 86 -21.51 1.60 -12.67
N PRO A 87 -22.40 0.67 -13.09
CA PRO A 87 -23.45 0.99 -14.06
C PRO A 87 -24.42 2.05 -13.52
N GLY A 88 -24.80 3.02 -14.36
CA GLY A 88 -25.84 4.01 -14.04
C GLY A 88 -25.39 5.16 -13.12
N LEU A 89 -24.11 5.24 -12.77
CA LEU A 89 -23.54 6.35 -12.01
C LEU A 89 -22.63 7.20 -12.90
N ALA A 90 -22.67 8.52 -12.71
CA ALA A 90 -21.66 9.41 -13.29
C ALA A 90 -20.31 9.11 -12.63
N PHE A 91 -19.45 8.36 -13.31
CA PHE A 91 -18.10 8.08 -12.87
C PHE A 91 -17.17 9.21 -13.32
N ASN A 92 -16.86 10.13 -12.40
CA ASN A 92 -15.84 11.15 -12.64
C ASN A 92 -14.47 10.54 -12.33
N GLU A 93 -13.71 10.24 -13.37
CA GLU A 93 -12.37 9.71 -13.24
C GLU A 93 -11.47 10.78 -12.62
N ALA A 94 -11.16 10.62 -11.34
CA ALA A 94 -10.22 11.47 -10.62
C ALA A 94 -8.87 10.75 -10.55
N PRO A 95 -7.77 11.35 -11.04
CA PRO A 95 -6.46 10.75 -10.93
C PRO A 95 -6.09 10.56 -9.46
N MET A 96 -5.71 9.33 -9.08
CA MET A 96 -5.22 8.98 -7.76
C MET A 96 -3.71 8.75 -7.85
N PRO A 97 -2.87 9.76 -7.59
CA PRO A 97 -1.44 9.61 -7.72
C PRO A 97 -0.91 8.62 -6.67
N ILE A 98 0.12 7.86 -7.02
CA ILE A 98 0.76 6.92 -6.06
C ILE A 98 1.42 7.69 -4.91
N LEU A 99 2.10 8.79 -5.23
CA LEU A 99 2.61 9.80 -4.30
C LEU A 99 2.08 11.18 -4.74
N ALA A 100 1.59 11.99 -3.81
CA ALA A 100 1.02 13.29 -4.10
C ALA A 100 2.02 14.20 -4.82
N ARG A 101 1.62 14.79 -5.94
CA ARG A 101 2.43 15.76 -6.71
C ARG A 101 1.82 17.14 -6.63
N GLY A 102 2.60 18.11 -6.15
CA GLY A 102 2.24 19.53 -6.05
C GLY A 102 1.16 19.87 -5.01
N ARG A 103 0.28 18.92 -4.65
CA ARG A 103 -0.80 19.12 -3.68
C ARG A 103 -1.24 17.80 -3.06
N VAL A 104 -1.47 17.85 -1.74
CA VAL A 104 -2.16 16.82 -0.96
C VAL A 104 -3.64 17.18 -0.82
N ARG A 105 -4.52 16.17 -0.77
CA ARG A 105 -5.99 16.19 -0.81
C ARG A 105 -6.63 15.47 0.38
N HIS A 106 -5.85 14.76 1.20
CA HIS A 106 -6.31 14.23 2.47
C HIS A 106 -5.17 14.00 3.47
N VAL A 107 -5.50 13.92 4.76
CA VAL A 107 -4.56 13.49 5.80
C VAL A 107 -4.15 12.05 5.52
N GLY A 108 -2.85 11.77 5.65
CA GLY A 108 -2.32 10.44 5.41
C GLY A 108 -2.00 10.15 3.93
N GLU A 109 -2.25 11.09 3.00
CA GLU A 109 -1.85 10.92 1.61
C GLU A 109 -0.32 10.73 1.52
N PRO A 110 0.16 9.69 0.81
CA PRO A 110 1.59 9.49 0.57
C PRO A 110 2.22 10.70 -0.14
N VAL A 111 3.38 11.17 0.33
CA VAL A 111 4.17 12.25 -0.27
C VAL A 111 5.59 11.80 -0.59
#